data_AF-A0A949MHQ0-F1
#
_entry.id   AF-A0A949MHQ0-F1
#
_cell.length_a   1.000
_cell.length_b   1.000
_cell.length_c   1.000
_cell.angle_alpha   90.00
_cell.angle_beta   90.00
_cell.angle_gamma   90.00
#
_symmetry.space_group_name_H-M   'P 1'
#
loop_
_entity.id
_entity.type
_entity.pdbx_description
1 polymer ?
#
loop_
_entity_poly.entity_id
_entity_poly.type
_entity_poly.pdbx_seq_one_letter_code
_entity_poly.pdbx_strand_id
1 'polypeptide(L)'
;MIEFLQGNMAPIMFIGLIIFLMMGFSVAFSLAACGLFFGWIGIKIGIPGMSQLMDALPLRIFGIMKNDTLLAIPFFTFMGLILERSGMAEDLLDTIGQLFGPIRGGLAYAVILVGAMLAATTGVVAASVISMGLISLPIMLRYGYDRRVASGVIAASGTLAQIIPPSLVLIVLADQLGRSVGDLYKGAFVPGFVLTGLYALYILALSLLKPQWTPALPLEARTIREDNGKSGLPSLGVVVALSVVAAVVFAKTRPDTMATDEMIVVSMCVGVGVAFVLALINKFARLHLLSRMAERVTFVLIPPLALIFLVLGTIFLGIATPTEGGAMGAVGALVMAVARHRLSWSLLRQAMDTTAKLSCFVV
;
A
#
# COMPACT_ATOMS: atom_id res chain seq x y z
N MET A 1 -35.51 -5.95 33.51
CA MET A 1 -35.19 -5.17 32.29
C MET A 1 -33.88 -4.40 32.43
N ILE A 2 -33.69 -3.63 33.52
CA ILE A 2 -32.44 -2.89 33.80
C ILE A 2 -31.23 -3.83 33.91
N GLU A 3 -31.31 -4.93 34.66
CA GLU A 3 -30.22 -5.92 34.77
C GLU A 3 -29.86 -6.59 33.43
N PHE A 4 -30.87 -6.85 32.58
CA PHE A 4 -30.63 -7.39 31.23
C PHE A 4 -29.88 -6.39 30.35
N LEU A 5 -30.24 -5.10 30.42
CA LEU A 5 -29.56 -4.03 29.69
C LEU A 5 -28.13 -3.79 30.21
N GLN A 6 -27.91 -3.90 31.52
CA GLN A 6 -26.58 -3.81 32.13
C GLN A 6 -25.69 -4.98 31.69
N GLY A 7 -26.22 -6.21 31.71
CA GLY A 7 -25.46 -7.41 31.32
C GLY A 7 -25.17 -7.53 29.82
N ASN A 8 -25.99 -6.91 28.96
CA ASN A 8 -25.87 -7.01 27.50
C ASN A 8 -25.50 -5.68 26.82
N MET A 9 -24.96 -4.71 27.55
CA MET A 9 -24.67 -3.38 27.00
C MET A 9 -23.73 -3.43 25.79
N ALA A 10 -22.66 -4.23 25.81
CA ALA A 10 -21.70 -4.30 24.70
C ALA A 10 -22.31 -4.86 23.39
N PRO A 11 -23.03 -6.00 23.38
CA PRO A 11 -23.78 -6.45 22.20
C PRO A 11 -24.81 -5.43 21.70
N ILE A 12 -25.52 -4.75 22.61
CA ILE A 12 -26.51 -3.73 22.25
C ILE A 12 -25.83 -2.50 21.61
N MET A 13 -24.69 -2.07 22.15
CA MET A 13 -23.85 -1.02 21.58
C MET A 13 -23.36 -1.40 20.18
N PHE A 14 -22.96 -2.66 19.99
CA PHE A 14 -22.48 -3.15 18.69
C PHE A 14 -23.60 -3.18 17.63
N ILE A 15 -24.79 -3.67 17.99
CA ILE A 15 -25.96 -3.63 17.09
C ILE A 15 -26.38 -2.18 16.82
N GLY A 16 -26.38 -1.33 17.85
CA GLY A 16 -26.66 0.09 17.73
C GLY A 16 -25.69 0.77 16.76
N LEU A 17 -24.40 0.47 16.86
CA LEU A 17 -23.39 0.98 15.94
C LEU A 17 -23.73 0.65 14.48
N ILE A 18 -24.14 -0.58 14.18
CA ILE A 18 -24.55 -0.98 12.82
C ILE A 18 -25.71 -0.10 12.33
N ILE A 19 -26.72 0.13 13.18
CA ILE A 19 -27.87 0.99 12.85
C ILE A 19 -27.41 2.43 12.58
N PHE A 20 -26.55 3.00 13.43
CA PHE A 20 -25.99 4.35 13.24
C PHE A 20 -25.17 4.47 11.95
N LEU A 21 -24.46 3.41 11.54
CA LEU A 21 -23.72 3.38 10.27
C LEU A 21 -24.67 3.25 9.06
N MET A 22 -25.79 2.53 9.20
CA MET A 22 -26.81 2.39 8.15
C MET A 22 -27.60 3.68 7.88
N MET A 23 -27.63 4.63 8.82
CA MET A 23 -28.28 5.95 8.62
C MET A 23 -27.60 6.81 7.54
N GLY A 24 -26.44 6.40 7.01
CA GLY A 24 -25.78 7.08 5.89
C GLY A 24 -25.06 8.38 6.26
N PHE A 25 -24.95 8.70 7.55
CA PHE A 25 -24.09 9.79 8.02
C PHE A 25 -22.60 9.38 7.99
N SER A 26 -21.71 10.36 8.06
CA SER A 26 -20.26 10.10 8.10
C SER A 26 -19.89 9.21 9.29
N VAL A 27 -19.05 8.20 9.03
CA VAL A 27 -18.66 7.15 9.98
C VAL A 27 -18.16 7.72 11.31
N ALA A 28 -17.37 8.80 11.27
CA ALA A 28 -16.85 9.45 12.48
C ALA A 28 -17.97 9.99 13.38
N PHE A 29 -18.98 10.66 12.79
CA PHE A 29 -20.11 11.18 13.55
C PHE A 29 -21.03 10.06 14.04
N SER A 30 -21.21 9.01 13.24
CA SER A 30 -21.97 7.82 13.66
C SER A 30 -21.32 7.10 14.85
N LEU A 31 -20.00 6.94 14.84
CA LEU A 31 -19.23 6.36 15.96
C LEU A 31 -19.29 7.23 17.21
N ALA A 32 -19.07 8.55 17.06
CA ALA A 32 -19.14 9.49 18.17
C ALA A 32 -20.56 9.55 18.78
N ALA A 33 -21.59 9.61 17.93
CA ALA A 33 -22.98 9.63 18.37
C ALA A 33 -23.35 8.33 19.09
N CYS A 34 -22.96 7.17 18.55
CA CYS A 34 -23.17 5.88 19.19
C CYS A 34 -22.48 5.83 20.56
N GLY A 35 -21.21 6.24 20.65
CA GLY A 35 -20.44 6.26 21.89
C GLY A 35 -21.04 7.18 22.96
N LEU A 36 -21.43 8.40 22.59
CA LEU A 36 -22.05 9.37 23.50
C LEU A 36 -23.47 8.96 23.91
N PHE A 37 -24.25 8.40 22.98
CA PHE A 37 -25.61 7.94 23.25
C PHE A 37 -25.62 6.79 24.26
N PHE A 38 -24.79 5.77 24.05
CA PHE A 38 -24.67 4.66 25.00
C PHE A 38 -23.90 5.07 26.27
N GLY A 39 -23.01 6.06 26.20
CA GLY A 39 -22.45 6.78 27.35
C GLY A 39 -23.52 7.34 28.27
N TRP A 40 -24.43 8.11 27.71
CA TRP A 40 -25.54 8.71 28.43
C TRP A 40 -26.51 7.67 28.99
N ILE A 41 -26.86 6.64 28.21
CA ILE A 41 -27.70 5.52 28.66
C ILE A 41 -27.02 4.77 29.82
N GLY A 42 -25.72 4.48 29.70
CA GLY A 42 -24.96 3.74 30.72
C GLY A 42 -24.93 4.49 32.06
N ILE A 43 -24.82 5.82 32.04
CA ILE A 43 -24.93 6.66 33.25
C ILE A 43 -26.33 6.57 33.86
N LYS A 44 -27.39 6.68 33.03
CA LYS A 44 -28.78 6.62 33.50
C LYS A 44 -29.17 5.26 34.09
N ILE A 45 -28.63 4.18 33.53
CA ILE A 45 -28.88 2.80 33.96
C ILE A 45 -27.96 2.40 35.15
N GLY A 46 -26.99 3.26 35.52
CA GLY A 46 -26.12 3.04 36.68
C GLY A 46 -25.00 2.02 36.44
N ILE A 47 -24.50 1.89 35.21
CA ILE A 47 -23.35 1.02 34.93
C ILE A 47 -22.10 1.57 35.63
N PRO A 48 -21.44 0.78 36.51
CA PRO A 48 -20.23 1.20 37.20
C PRO A 48 -19.13 1.62 36.21
N GLY A 49 -18.46 2.75 36.46
CA GLY A 49 -17.34 3.22 35.63
C GLY A 49 -17.73 4.14 34.46
N MET A 50 -19.02 4.23 34.09
CA MET A 50 -19.42 4.97 32.89
C MET A 50 -19.30 6.50 33.04
N SER A 51 -19.57 7.04 34.23
CA SER A 51 -19.38 8.48 34.49
C SER A 51 -17.89 8.85 34.45
N GLN A 52 -17.03 8.03 35.06
CA GLN A 52 -15.58 8.23 35.01
C GLN A 52 -15.02 8.15 33.58
N LEU A 53 -15.56 7.24 32.75
CA LEU A 53 -15.19 7.15 31.34
C LEU A 53 -15.58 8.40 30.54
N MET A 54 -16.74 9.00 30.83
CA MET A 54 -17.17 10.25 30.20
C MET A 54 -16.32 11.45 30.66
N ASP A 55 -15.98 11.53 31.94
CA ASP A 55 -15.10 12.57 32.48
C ASP A 55 -13.67 12.46 31.94
N ALA A 56 -13.22 11.25 31.58
CA ALA A 56 -11.91 11.00 30.97
C ALA A 56 -11.86 11.33 29.46
N LEU A 57 -12.97 11.66 28.81
CA LEU A 57 -13.00 11.94 27.36
C LEU A 57 -12.04 13.06 26.94
N PRO A 58 -11.99 14.24 27.59
CA PRO A 58 -11.06 15.29 27.21
C PRO A 58 -9.60 14.83 27.30
N LEU A 59 -9.25 14.11 28.37
CA LEU A 59 -7.91 13.54 28.57
C LEU A 59 -7.57 12.50 27.49
N ARG A 60 -8.53 11.66 27.08
CA ARG A 60 -8.34 10.72 25.96
C ARG A 60 -8.11 11.44 24.64
N ILE A 61 -8.88 12.49 24.34
CA ILE A 61 -8.70 13.30 23.12
C ILE A 61 -7.29 13.92 23.12
N PHE A 62 -6.88 14.55 24.22
CA PHE A 62 -5.53 15.10 24.34
C PHE A 62 -4.44 14.04 24.27
N GLY A 63 -4.69 12.83 24.79
CA GLY A 63 -3.77 11.69 24.69
C GLY A 63 -3.56 11.24 23.25
N ILE A 64 -4.64 11.14 22.48
CA ILE A 64 -4.60 10.79 21.05
C ILE A 64 -3.85 11.87 20.25
N MET A 65 -4.12 13.16 20.52
CA MET A 65 -3.43 14.29 19.87
C MET A 65 -1.92 14.33 20.14
N LYS A 66 -1.46 13.78 21.28
CA LYS A 66 -0.05 13.73 21.67
C LYS A 66 0.62 12.40 21.32
N ASN A 67 -0.06 11.52 20.58
CA ASN A 67 0.45 10.22 20.27
C ASN A 67 1.45 10.28 19.10
N ASP A 68 2.73 10.15 19.42
CA ASP A 68 3.80 10.21 18.43
C ASP A 68 3.68 9.12 17.36
N THR A 69 3.13 7.95 17.69
CA THR A 69 2.93 6.86 16.72
C THR A 69 1.90 7.23 15.66
N LEU A 70 0.84 7.95 16.05
CA LEU A 70 -0.22 8.37 15.14
C LEU A 70 0.24 9.52 14.23
N LEU A 71 1.32 10.25 14.56
CA LEU A 71 1.95 11.21 13.64
C LEU A 71 2.50 10.55 12.37
N ALA A 72 2.76 9.24 12.38
CA ALA A 72 3.14 8.52 11.17
C ALA A 72 2.02 8.53 10.11
N ILE A 73 0.75 8.54 10.52
CA ILE A 73 -0.41 8.50 9.61
C ILE A 73 -0.42 9.66 8.61
N PRO A 74 -0.36 10.94 9.03
CA PRO A 74 -0.33 12.05 8.08
C PRO A 74 0.90 11.99 7.17
N PHE A 75 2.07 11.59 7.67
CA PHE A 75 3.27 11.49 6.84
C PHE A 75 3.16 10.42 5.75
N PHE A 76 2.73 9.20 6.10
CA PHE A 76 2.52 8.12 5.13
C PHE A 76 1.39 8.43 4.15
N THR A 77 0.28 9.00 4.65
CA THR A 77 -0.84 9.42 3.79
C THR A 77 -0.40 10.48 2.80
N PHE A 78 0.37 11.48 3.26
CA PHE A 78 0.90 12.53 2.40
C PHE A 78 1.87 11.97 1.35
N MET A 79 2.82 11.13 1.78
CA MET A 79 3.73 10.42 0.88
C MET A 79 2.95 9.70 -0.23
N GLY A 80 2.00 8.85 0.15
CA GLY A 80 1.16 8.10 -0.78
C GLY A 80 0.43 8.99 -1.79
N LEU A 81 -0.23 10.05 -1.30
CA LEU A 81 -0.96 10.99 -2.14
C LEU A 81 -0.07 11.75 -3.12
N ILE A 82 1.15 12.13 -2.72
CA ILE A 82 2.12 12.77 -3.63
C ILE A 82 2.55 11.79 -4.73
N LEU A 83 2.86 10.54 -4.39
CA LEU A 83 3.27 9.52 -5.37
C LEU A 83 2.13 9.19 -6.34
N GLU A 84 0.90 9.12 -5.85
CA GLU A 84 -0.29 8.83 -6.65
C GLU A 84 -0.64 9.99 -7.58
N ARG A 85 -0.78 11.21 -7.04
CA ARG A 85 -1.21 12.39 -7.82
C ARG A 85 -0.15 12.93 -8.76
N SER A 86 1.11 12.60 -8.55
CA SER A 86 2.18 12.89 -9.51
C SER A 86 2.11 11.98 -10.74
N GLY A 87 1.09 11.13 -10.89
CA GLY A 87 0.92 10.27 -12.07
C GLY A 87 1.96 9.15 -12.17
N MET A 88 2.69 8.86 -11.09
CA MET A 88 3.60 7.72 -11.09
C MET A 88 2.85 6.39 -11.14
N ALA A 89 1.65 6.33 -10.57
CA ALA A 89 0.76 5.17 -10.68
C ALA A 89 0.47 4.81 -12.14
N GLU A 90 0.23 5.82 -12.98
CA GLU A 90 0.00 5.64 -14.41
C GLU A 90 1.25 5.17 -15.14
N ASP A 91 2.41 5.79 -14.88
CA ASP A 91 3.69 5.37 -15.47
C ASP A 91 4.01 3.91 -15.11
N LEU A 92 3.79 3.52 -13.84
CA LEU A 92 3.98 2.17 -13.31
C LEU A 92 3.06 1.18 -14.02
N LEU A 93 1.78 1.52 -14.16
CA LEU A 93 0.80 0.68 -14.84
C LEU A 93 1.09 0.51 -16.33
N ASP A 94 1.45 1.58 -17.05
CA ASP A 94 1.87 1.47 -18.46
C ASP A 94 3.08 0.57 -18.58
N THR A 95 4.11 0.80 -17.76
CA THR A 95 5.37 0.07 -17.85
C THR A 95 5.24 -1.41 -17.50
N ILE A 96 4.57 -1.73 -16.39
CA ILE A 96 4.31 -3.13 -16.00
C ILE A 96 3.30 -3.80 -16.93
N GLY A 97 2.31 -3.05 -17.43
CA GLY A 97 1.35 -3.52 -18.43
C GLY A 97 2.03 -3.92 -19.74
N GLN A 98 3.04 -3.16 -20.18
CA GLN A 98 3.87 -3.50 -21.33
C GLN A 98 4.78 -4.70 -21.04
N LEU A 99 5.34 -4.79 -19.82
CA LEU A 99 6.18 -5.92 -19.39
C LEU A 99 5.44 -7.26 -19.45
N PHE A 100 4.23 -7.31 -18.90
CA PHE A 100 3.40 -8.51 -18.88
C PHE A 100 2.46 -8.63 -20.10
N GLY A 101 2.41 -7.62 -20.95
CA GLY A 101 1.54 -7.55 -22.13
C GLY A 101 1.59 -8.75 -23.09
N PRO A 102 2.76 -9.40 -23.31
CA PRO A 102 2.83 -10.61 -24.13
C PRO A 102 2.08 -11.82 -23.55
N ILE A 103 1.81 -11.83 -22.25
CA ILE A 103 1.26 -12.97 -21.52
C ILE A 103 -0.25 -12.78 -21.36
N ARG A 104 -1.02 -13.87 -21.50
CA ARG A 104 -2.45 -13.85 -21.18
C ARG A 104 -2.64 -13.53 -19.69
N GLY A 105 -3.56 -12.64 -19.37
CA GLY A 105 -3.66 -12.09 -18.00
C GLY A 105 -2.70 -10.95 -17.70
N GLY A 106 -1.85 -10.53 -18.66
CA GLY A 106 -0.79 -9.55 -18.48
C GLY A 106 -1.19 -8.26 -17.76
N LEU A 107 -2.27 -7.62 -18.21
CA LEU A 107 -2.77 -6.38 -17.59
C LEU A 107 -3.30 -6.61 -16.17
N ALA A 108 -3.89 -7.77 -15.89
CA ALA A 108 -4.36 -8.10 -14.55
C ALA A 108 -3.19 -8.33 -13.58
N TYR A 109 -2.12 -8.99 -14.02
CA TYR A 109 -0.88 -9.06 -13.24
C TYR A 109 -0.29 -7.67 -12.98
N ALA A 110 -0.34 -6.78 -13.98
CA ALA A 110 0.11 -5.40 -13.81
C ALA A 110 -0.70 -4.65 -12.75
N VAL A 111 -2.03 -4.77 -12.75
CA VAL A 111 -2.90 -4.15 -11.73
C VAL A 111 -2.62 -4.72 -10.33
N ILE A 112 -2.40 -6.04 -10.20
CA ILE A 112 -2.07 -6.66 -8.90
C ILE A 112 -0.71 -6.17 -8.40
N LEU A 113 0.33 -6.20 -9.24
CA LEU A 113 1.69 -5.84 -8.82
C LEU A 113 1.85 -4.34 -8.56
N VAL A 114 1.33 -3.50 -9.45
CA VAL A 114 1.38 -2.05 -9.25
C VAL A 114 0.49 -1.64 -8.09
N GLY A 115 -0.69 -2.27 -7.94
CA GLY A 115 -1.55 -1.99 -6.80
C GLY A 115 -0.93 -2.47 -5.49
N ALA A 116 -0.21 -3.59 -5.45
CA ALA A 116 0.58 -4.00 -4.28
C ALA A 116 1.68 -2.99 -3.90
N MET A 117 2.37 -2.43 -4.90
CA MET A 117 3.39 -1.40 -4.68
C MET A 117 2.80 -0.06 -4.21
N LEU A 118 1.70 0.38 -4.82
CA LEU A 118 1.01 1.62 -4.43
C LEU A 118 0.26 1.47 -3.10
N ALA A 119 -0.24 0.26 -2.81
CA ALA A 119 -0.83 -0.12 -1.55
C ALA A 119 0.12 0.13 -0.39
N ALA A 120 1.38 -0.30 -0.56
CA ALA A 120 2.44 -0.09 0.42
C ALA A 120 2.70 1.40 0.70
N THR A 121 2.42 2.32 -0.23
CA THR A 121 2.70 3.75 -0.01
C THR A 121 1.49 4.57 0.38
N THR A 122 0.29 4.19 -0.07
CA THR A 122 -0.94 4.98 0.11
C THR A 122 -1.73 4.59 1.34
N GLY A 123 -1.75 3.31 1.74
CA GLY A 123 -2.49 2.82 2.91
C GLY A 123 -4.01 3.07 2.90
N VAL A 124 -4.56 3.60 1.80
CA VAL A 124 -5.98 4.01 1.69
C VAL A 124 -6.63 3.27 0.52
N VAL A 125 -7.51 2.33 0.86
CA VAL A 125 -8.18 1.44 -0.09
C VAL A 125 -9.03 2.22 -1.09
N ALA A 126 -9.85 3.16 -0.61
CA ALA A 126 -10.77 3.91 -1.47
C ALA A 126 -10.04 4.72 -2.54
N ALA A 127 -8.95 5.40 -2.18
CA ALA A 127 -8.14 6.18 -3.11
C ALA A 127 -7.52 5.28 -4.19
N SER A 128 -6.86 4.19 -3.77
CA SER A 128 -6.25 3.23 -4.70
C SER A 128 -7.26 2.62 -5.68
N VAL A 129 -8.44 2.19 -5.20
CA VAL A 129 -9.48 1.61 -6.07
C VAL A 129 -10.04 2.65 -7.04
N ILE A 130 -10.27 3.89 -6.61
CA ILE A 130 -10.77 4.95 -7.50
C ILE A 130 -9.74 5.28 -8.57
N SER A 131 -8.49 5.47 -8.18
CA SER A 131 -7.39 5.83 -9.09
C SER A 131 -7.09 4.71 -10.09
N MET A 132 -6.89 3.48 -9.60
CA MET A 132 -6.71 2.33 -10.47
C MET A 132 -7.97 2.05 -11.31
N GLY A 133 -9.16 2.28 -10.77
CA GLY A 133 -10.42 2.17 -11.51
C GLY A 133 -10.51 3.13 -12.68
N LEU A 134 -10.16 4.41 -12.47
CA LEU A 134 -10.20 5.43 -13.52
C LEU A 134 -9.11 5.22 -14.59
N ILE A 135 -7.96 4.68 -14.21
CA ILE A 135 -6.83 4.49 -15.12
C ILE A 135 -6.90 3.13 -15.82
N SER A 136 -6.99 2.04 -15.06
CA SER A 136 -6.81 0.68 -15.59
C SER A 136 -8.08 0.05 -16.15
N LEU A 137 -9.27 0.35 -15.59
CA LEU A 137 -10.52 -0.26 -16.06
C LEU A 137 -10.82 0.06 -17.54
N PRO A 138 -10.73 1.32 -18.01
CA PRO A 138 -10.98 1.62 -19.42
C PRO A 138 -10.00 0.89 -20.34
N ILE A 139 -8.73 0.79 -19.93
CA ILE A 139 -7.67 0.11 -20.69
C ILE A 139 -7.96 -1.39 -20.79
N MET A 140 -8.28 -2.05 -19.67
CA MET A 140 -8.61 -3.48 -19.66
C MET A 140 -9.81 -3.79 -20.56
N LEU A 141 -10.89 -2.99 -20.47
CA LEU A 141 -12.08 -3.18 -21.28
C LEU A 141 -11.82 -2.93 -22.77
N ARG A 142 -11.00 -1.93 -23.11
CA ARG A 142 -10.59 -1.64 -24.49
C ARG A 142 -9.87 -2.82 -25.13
N TYR A 143 -9.10 -3.59 -24.36
CA TYR A 143 -8.39 -4.78 -24.84
C TYR A 143 -9.18 -6.09 -24.66
N GLY A 144 -10.47 -6.01 -24.34
CA GLY A 144 -11.37 -7.17 -24.32
C GLY A 144 -11.34 -8.01 -23.05
N TYR A 145 -10.87 -7.47 -21.92
CA TYR A 145 -11.05 -8.14 -20.63
C TYR A 145 -12.52 -8.23 -20.25
N ASP A 146 -12.90 -9.33 -19.59
CA ASP A 146 -14.21 -9.46 -18.99
C ASP A 146 -14.42 -8.41 -17.88
N ARG A 147 -15.59 -7.77 -17.86
CA ARG A 147 -15.91 -6.69 -16.92
C ARG A 147 -15.83 -7.14 -15.46
N ARG A 148 -16.21 -8.38 -15.14
CA ARG A 148 -16.23 -8.91 -13.77
C ARG A 148 -14.81 -9.19 -13.29
N VAL A 149 -13.97 -9.73 -14.18
CA VAL A 149 -12.55 -9.95 -13.87
C VAL A 149 -11.83 -8.62 -13.70
N ALA A 150 -12.03 -7.66 -14.61
CA ALA A 150 -11.38 -6.36 -14.53
C ALA A 150 -11.76 -5.59 -13.25
N SER A 151 -13.07 -5.48 -12.94
CA SER A 151 -13.51 -4.81 -11.72
C SER A 151 -13.08 -5.56 -10.46
N GLY A 152 -13.15 -6.90 -10.46
CA GLY A 152 -12.75 -7.73 -9.33
C GLY A 152 -11.25 -7.61 -9.01
N VAL A 153 -10.39 -7.60 -10.03
CA VAL A 153 -8.93 -7.44 -9.84
C VAL A 153 -8.58 -6.07 -9.31
N ILE A 154 -9.21 -5.00 -9.82
CA ILE A 154 -8.97 -3.65 -9.34
C ILE A 154 -9.42 -3.51 -7.88
N ALA A 155 -10.61 -4.03 -7.54
CA ALA A 155 -11.13 -4.02 -6.18
C ALA A 155 -10.22 -4.82 -5.23
N ALA A 156 -9.81 -6.03 -5.61
CA ALA A 156 -8.93 -6.87 -4.81
C ALA A 156 -7.53 -6.26 -4.65
N SER A 157 -6.97 -5.67 -5.71
CA SER A 157 -5.66 -5.03 -5.64
C SER A 157 -5.67 -3.84 -4.66
N GLY A 158 -6.76 -3.06 -4.62
CA GLY A 158 -6.91 -1.97 -3.68
C GLY A 158 -6.98 -2.38 -2.20
N THR A 159 -7.41 -3.61 -1.89
CA THR A 159 -7.42 -4.09 -0.49
C THR A 159 -6.03 -4.43 0.04
N LEU A 160 -5.05 -4.63 -0.84
CA LEU A 160 -3.65 -4.88 -0.45
C LEU A 160 -3.07 -3.73 0.37
N ALA A 161 -3.60 -2.51 0.24
CA ALA A 161 -3.20 -1.32 1.00
C ALA A 161 -3.39 -1.48 2.52
N GLN A 162 -4.21 -2.44 2.95
CA GLN A 162 -4.42 -2.70 4.37
C GLN A 162 -3.34 -3.60 4.97
N ILE A 163 -2.75 -4.50 4.19
CA ILE A 163 -1.88 -5.58 4.71
C ILE A 163 -0.41 -5.40 4.34
N ILE A 164 -0.09 -4.81 3.18
CA ILE A 164 1.29 -4.67 2.70
C ILE A 164 1.95 -3.48 3.41
N PRO A 165 3.06 -3.69 4.15
CA PRO A 165 3.77 -2.60 4.81
C PRO A 165 4.46 -1.63 3.83
N PRO A 166 4.55 -0.32 4.15
CA PRO A 166 3.97 0.35 5.32
C PRO A 166 2.45 0.56 5.22
N SER A 167 1.70 0.03 6.20
CA SER A 167 0.23 0.11 6.24
C SER A 167 -0.25 1.02 7.36
N LEU A 168 -1.19 1.92 7.03
CA LEU A 168 -1.85 2.80 7.99
C LEU A 168 -2.72 2.02 8.98
N VAL A 169 -3.39 0.98 8.51
CA VAL A 169 -4.26 0.12 9.36
C VAL A 169 -3.42 -0.57 10.43
N LEU A 170 -2.25 -1.08 10.05
CA LEU A 170 -1.33 -1.73 11.00
C LEU A 170 -0.73 -0.74 12.01
N ILE A 171 -0.52 0.54 11.64
CA ILE A 171 -0.10 1.58 12.59
C ILE A 171 -1.17 1.80 13.65
N VAL A 172 -2.44 1.93 13.24
CA VAL A 172 -3.55 2.10 14.18
C VAL A 172 -3.69 0.86 15.07
N LEU A 173 -3.62 -0.34 14.49
CA LEU A 173 -3.69 -1.58 15.29
C LEU A 173 -2.53 -1.71 16.28
N ALA A 174 -1.33 -1.25 15.92
CA ALA A 174 -0.17 -1.24 16.82
C ALA A 174 -0.43 -0.38 18.06
N ASP A 175 -0.95 0.82 17.83
CA ASP A 175 -1.33 1.74 18.90
C ASP A 175 -2.41 1.12 19.79
N GLN A 176 -3.49 0.61 19.20
CA GLN A 176 -4.60 0.02 19.96
C GLN A 176 -4.21 -1.24 20.76
N LEU A 177 -3.26 -2.03 20.25
CA LEU A 177 -2.76 -3.22 20.92
C LEU A 177 -1.59 -2.94 21.88
N GLY A 178 -1.08 -1.70 21.93
CA GLY A 178 0.12 -1.36 22.70
C GLY A 178 1.36 -2.15 22.25
N ARG A 179 1.47 -2.44 20.95
CA ARG A 179 2.56 -3.20 20.34
C ARG A 179 3.38 -2.31 19.40
N SER A 180 4.61 -2.75 19.11
CA SER A 180 5.44 -2.06 18.11
C SER A 180 4.83 -2.17 16.72
N VAL A 181 4.78 -1.03 15.99
CA VAL A 181 4.40 -0.99 14.58
C VAL A 181 5.30 -1.91 13.75
N GLY A 182 6.60 -1.93 14.06
CA GLY A 182 7.56 -2.79 13.38
C GLY A 182 7.21 -4.27 13.51
N ASP A 183 6.77 -4.73 14.67
CA ASP A 183 6.39 -6.13 14.89
C ASP A 183 5.15 -6.51 14.07
N LEU A 184 4.16 -5.63 14.02
CA LEU A 184 2.98 -5.82 13.17
C LEU A 184 3.33 -5.82 11.68
N TYR A 185 4.26 -4.97 11.25
CA TYR A 185 4.77 -5.01 9.88
C TYR A 185 5.50 -6.32 9.57
N LYS A 186 6.33 -6.83 10.49
CA LYS A 186 6.99 -8.15 10.34
C LYS A 186 5.94 -9.25 10.19
N GLY A 187 4.95 -9.27 11.08
CA GLY A 187 3.87 -10.27 11.07
C GLY A 187 2.95 -10.21 9.85
N ALA A 188 2.76 -9.03 9.26
CA ALA A 188 1.90 -8.85 8.08
C ALA A 188 2.59 -9.16 6.74
N PHE A 189 3.93 -9.19 6.71
CA PHE A 189 4.71 -9.33 5.48
C PHE A 189 4.39 -10.64 4.73
N VAL A 190 4.56 -11.79 5.40
CA VAL A 190 4.28 -13.10 4.79
C VAL A 190 2.82 -13.22 4.34
N PRO A 191 1.81 -12.92 5.18
CA PRO A 191 0.41 -12.88 4.75
C PRO A 191 0.15 -11.99 3.53
N GLY A 192 0.77 -10.80 3.46
CA GLY A 192 0.59 -9.86 2.35
C GLY A 192 1.10 -10.41 1.02
N PHE A 193 2.29 -11.03 1.02
CA PHE A 193 2.84 -11.67 -0.20
C PHE A 193 2.08 -12.94 -0.57
N VAL A 194 1.65 -13.74 0.41
CA VAL A 194 0.80 -14.90 0.16
C VAL A 194 -0.51 -14.46 -0.51
N LEU A 195 -1.17 -13.41 0.01
CA LEU A 195 -2.41 -12.90 -0.58
C LEU A 195 -2.20 -12.37 -2.01
N THR A 196 -1.13 -11.62 -2.24
CA THR A 196 -0.74 -11.14 -3.58
C THR A 196 -0.49 -12.32 -4.53
N GLY A 197 0.18 -13.36 -4.04
CA GLY A 197 0.42 -14.61 -4.77
C GLY A 197 -0.87 -15.36 -5.10
N LEU A 198 -1.82 -15.41 -4.17
CA LEU A 198 -3.15 -16.00 -4.40
C LEU A 198 -3.93 -15.23 -5.47
N TYR A 199 -3.84 -13.89 -5.50
CA TYR A 199 -4.45 -13.08 -6.55
C TYR A 199 -3.80 -13.37 -7.92
N ALA A 200 -2.47 -13.46 -7.97
CA ALA A 200 -1.77 -13.82 -9.20
C ALA A 200 -2.13 -15.26 -9.65
N LEU A 201 -2.20 -16.21 -8.74
CA LEU A 201 -2.57 -17.60 -9.03
C LEU A 201 -4.02 -17.72 -9.52
N TYR A 202 -4.92 -16.91 -8.99
CA TYR A 202 -6.29 -16.80 -9.49
C TYR A 202 -6.34 -16.35 -10.96
N ILE A 203 -5.54 -15.34 -11.31
CA ILE A 203 -5.41 -14.88 -12.71
C ILE A 203 -4.74 -15.92 -13.59
N LEU A 204 -3.74 -16.63 -13.08
CA LEU A 204 -3.13 -17.75 -13.79
C LEU A 204 -4.16 -18.83 -14.10
N ALA A 205 -4.93 -19.27 -13.11
CA ALA A 205 -6.00 -20.25 -13.29
C ALA A 205 -7.04 -19.76 -14.32
N LEU A 206 -7.49 -18.51 -14.23
CA LEU A 206 -8.42 -17.93 -15.21
C LEU A 206 -7.82 -17.83 -16.62
N SER A 207 -6.55 -17.50 -16.75
CA SER A 207 -5.88 -17.40 -18.06
C SER A 207 -5.77 -18.74 -18.78
N LEU A 208 -5.77 -19.84 -18.03
CA LEU A 208 -5.77 -21.22 -18.54
C LEU A 208 -7.20 -21.71 -18.81
N LEU A 209 -8.13 -21.50 -17.87
CA LEU A 209 -9.50 -22.02 -17.93
C LEU A 209 -10.42 -21.19 -18.85
N LYS A 210 -10.23 -19.87 -18.88
CA LYS A 210 -11.02 -18.93 -19.69
C LYS A 210 -10.12 -17.88 -20.36
N PRO A 211 -9.29 -18.28 -21.34
CA PRO A 211 -8.34 -17.39 -22.01
C PRO A 211 -8.99 -16.14 -22.64
N GLN A 212 -10.24 -16.26 -23.07
CA GLN A 212 -11.04 -15.19 -23.66
C GLN A 212 -11.39 -14.06 -22.69
N TRP A 213 -11.38 -14.30 -21.37
CA TRP A 213 -11.69 -13.28 -20.36
C TRP A 213 -10.47 -12.43 -19.99
N THR A 214 -9.27 -12.94 -20.29
CA THR A 214 -7.99 -12.30 -19.96
C THR A 214 -7.04 -12.34 -21.16
N PRO A 215 -7.39 -11.70 -22.29
CA PRO A 215 -6.57 -11.71 -23.49
C PRO A 215 -5.21 -11.05 -23.25
N ALA A 216 -4.20 -11.47 -24.03
CA ALA A 216 -2.90 -10.81 -24.05
C ALA A 216 -3.00 -9.48 -24.83
N LEU A 217 -2.08 -8.54 -24.55
CA LEU A 217 -2.05 -7.24 -25.23
C LEU A 217 -1.76 -7.43 -26.74
N PRO A 218 -2.54 -6.84 -27.66
CA PRO A 218 -2.29 -6.91 -29.10
C PRO A 218 -0.91 -6.39 -29.46
N LEU A 219 -0.35 -6.88 -30.56
CA LEU A 219 0.99 -6.48 -30.99
C LEU A 219 1.08 -4.97 -31.27
N GLU A 220 0.02 -4.36 -31.79
CA GLU A 220 -0.06 -2.93 -32.10
C GLU A 220 -0.03 -2.04 -30.85
N ALA A 221 -0.48 -2.56 -29.71
CA ALA A 221 -0.51 -1.87 -28.44
C ALA A 221 0.81 -1.97 -27.65
N ARG A 222 1.76 -2.81 -28.13
CA ARG A 222 3.06 -3.01 -27.48
C ARG A 222 4.04 -1.92 -27.92
N THR A 223 4.15 -0.87 -27.13
CA THR A 223 4.95 0.34 -27.43
C THR A 223 6.43 0.16 -27.12
N ILE A 224 6.79 -0.70 -26.16
CA ILE A 224 8.17 -0.97 -25.79
C ILE A 224 8.71 -2.13 -26.63
N ARG A 225 9.47 -1.83 -27.67
CA ARG A 225 10.17 -2.81 -28.52
C ARG A 225 11.63 -2.42 -28.69
N GLU A 226 12.50 -3.43 -28.66
CA GLU A 226 13.90 -3.28 -29.09
C GLU A 226 13.97 -3.13 -30.62
N ASP A 227 15.09 -2.58 -31.11
CA ASP A 227 15.34 -2.45 -32.56
C ASP A 227 15.33 -3.81 -33.30
N ASN A 228 15.57 -4.90 -32.56
CA ASN A 228 15.50 -6.28 -33.05
C ASN A 228 14.08 -6.92 -32.97
N GLY A 229 13.04 -6.15 -32.61
CA GLY A 229 11.64 -6.62 -32.50
C GLY A 229 11.32 -7.51 -31.28
N LYS A 230 12.31 -7.83 -30.44
CA LYS A 230 12.13 -8.56 -29.18
C LYS A 230 11.80 -7.60 -28.02
N SER A 231 11.22 -8.12 -26.94
CA SER A 231 10.78 -7.35 -25.77
C SER A 231 11.87 -7.02 -24.73
N GLY A 232 13.15 -7.36 -24.98
CA GLY A 232 14.26 -7.03 -24.08
C GLY A 232 14.29 -7.79 -22.73
N LEU A 233 13.33 -8.70 -22.50
CA LEU A 233 13.20 -9.53 -21.29
C LEU A 233 14.47 -10.21 -20.76
N PRO A 234 15.42 -10.74 -21.57
CA PRO A 234 16.60 -11.42 -21.02
C PRO A 234 17.48 -10.52 -20.16
N SER A 235 17.65 -9.24 -20.53
CA SER A 235 18.43 -8.28 -19.71
C SER A 235 17.77 -8.00 -18.35
N LEU A 236 16.45 -7.84 -18.32
CA LEU A 236 15.68 -7.70 -17.09
C LEU A 236 15.80 -8.97 -16.23
N GLY A 237 15.75 -10.15 -16.86
CA GLY A 237 15.97 -11.43 -16.19
C GLY A 237 17.34 -11.52 -15.51
N VAL A 238 18.40 -11.00 -16.13
CA VAL A 238 19.74 -10.93 -15.52
C VAL A 238 19.75 -10.00 -14.31
N VAL A 239 19.15 -8.81 -14.39
CA VAL A 239 19.07 -7.88 -13.25
C VAL A 239 18.33 -8.52 -12.09
N VAL A 240 17.18 -9.17 -12.35
CA VAL A 240 16.40 -9.88 -11.33
C VAL A 240 17.21 -11.02 -10.73
N ALA A 241 17.89 -11.82 -11.56
CA ALA A 241 18.72 -12.92 -11.08
C ALA A 241 19.87 -12.43 -10.18
N LEU A 242 20.60 -11.39 -10.58
CA LEU A 242 21.65 -10.78 -9.77
C LEU A 242 21.11 -10.24 -8.44
N SER A 243 19.94 -9.61 -8.47
CA SER A 243 19.27 -9.07 -7.28
C SER A 243 18.85 -10.19 -6.32
N VAL A 244 18.30 -11.29 -6.84
CA VAL A 244 17.93 -12.47 -6.06
C VAL A 244 19.17 -13.15 -5.49
N VAL A 245 20.22 -13.31 -6.28
CA VAL A 245 21.49 -13.88 -5.80
C VAL A 245 22.08 -13.02 -4.69
N ALA A 246 22.12 -11.70 -4.85
CA ALA A 246 22.59 -10.78 -3.81
C ALA A 246 21.75 -10.89 -2.53
N ALA A 247 20.42 -10.94 -2.66
CA ALA A 247 19.52 -11.16 -1.52
C ALA A 247 19.81 -12.49 -0.81
N VAL A 248 19.95 -13.59 -1.55
CA VAL A 248 20.19 -14.93 -0.98
C VAL A 248 21.58 -15.04 -0.37
N VAL A 249 22.61 -14.49 -1.00
CA VAL A 249 23.98 -14.46 -0.45
C VAL A 249 23.99 -13.64 0.83
N PHE A 250 23.37 -12.46 0.83
CA PHE A 250 23.25 -11.64 2.02
C PHE A 250 22.50 -12.36 3.15
N ALA A 251 21.41 -13.05 2.82
CA ALA A 251 20.68 -13.88 3.76
C ALA A 251 21.61 -14.91 4.45
N LYS A 252 22.42 -15.64 3.66
CA LYS A 252 23.35 -16.65 4.18
C LYS A 252 24.50 -16.09 5.04
N THR A 253 24.79 -14.79 4.96
CA THR A 253 25.82 -14.15 5.79
C THR A 253 25.32 -13.74 7.17
N ARG A 254 24.01 -13.86 7.45
CA ARG A 254 23.41 -13.45 8.72
C ARG A 254 23.44 -14.58 9.74
N PRO A 255 23.57 -14.27 11.05
CA PRO A 255 23.55 -15.28 12.10
C PRO A 255 22.20 -16.01 12.13
N ASP A 256 22.21 -17.33 12.39
CA ASP A 256 21.01 -18.17 12.50
C ASP A 256 20.07 -17.75 13.66
N THR A 257 20.51 -16.84 14.53
CA THR A 257 19.71 -16.28 15.64
C THR A 257 18.74 -15.19 15.20
N MET A 258 18.81 -14.71 13.95
CA MET A 258 17.90 -13.69 13.42
C MET A 258 16.55 -14.34 13.04
N ALA A 259 15.44 -13.69 13.40
CA ALA A 259 14.11 -14.18 13.04
C ALA A 259 13.96 -14.26 11.51
N THR A 260 13.35 -15.34 11.00
CA THR A 260 13.21 -15.62 9.57
C THR A 260 12.53 -14.47 8.81
N ASP A 261 11.54 -13.83 9.42
CA ASP A 261 10.79 -12.72 8.81
C ASP A 261 11.68 -11.48 8.63
N GLU A 262 12.52 -11.18 9.63
CA GLU A 262 13.49 -10.08 9.57
C GLU A 262 14.57 -10.36 8.53
N MET A 263 15.07 -11.59 8.49
CA MET A 263 16.04 -12.03 7.49
C MET A 263 15.49 -11.90 6.07
N ILE A 264 14.25 -12.36 5.81
CA ILE A 264 13.61 -12.26 4.49
C ILE A 264 13.51 -10.80 4.06
N VAL A 265 13.00 -9.94 4.94
CA VAL A 265 12.78 -8.53 4.67
C VAL A 265 14.10 -7.82 4.37
N VAL A 266 15.09 -7.93 5.26
CA VAL A 266 16.37 -7.22 5.08
C VAL A 266 17.09 -7.74 3.83
N SER A 267 16.99 -9.04 3.54
CA SER A 267 17.56 -9.62 2.32
C SER A 267 16.86 -9.11 1.05
N MET A 268 15.54 -8.94 1.08
CA MET A 268 14.79 -8.32 -0.01
C MET A 268 15.17 -6.84 -0.21
N CYS A 269 15.35 -6.08 0.89
CA CYS A 269 15.87 -4.70 0.83
C CYS A 269 17.22 -4.66 0.12
N VAL A 270 18.11 -5.61 0.40
CA VAL A 270 19.42 -5.71 -0.26
C VAL A 270 19.30 -6.09 -1.72
N GLY A 271 18.44 -7.06 -2.08
CA GLY A 271 18.22 -7.44 -3.47
C GLY A 271 17.73 -6.26 -4.31
N VAL A 272 16.74 -5.52 -3.81
CA VAL A 272 16.23 -4.33 -4.52
C VAL A 272 17.24 -3.18 -4.49
N GLY A 273 17.99 -3.01 -3.40
CA GLY A 273 19.11 -2.06 -3.33
C GLY A 273 20.20 -2.34 -4.35
N VAL A 274 20.51 -3.60 -4.61
CA VAL A 274 21.45 -4.00 -5.66
C VAL A 274 20.87 -3.71 -7.05
N ALA A 275 19.60 -4.03 -7.29
CA ALA A 275 18.92 -3.65 -8.53
C ALA A 275 19.00 -2.13 -8.77
N PHE A 276 18.80 -1.34 -7.71
CA PHE A 276 18.88 0.11 -7.74
C PHE A 276 20.29 0.63 -8.07
N VAL A 277 21.32 0.11 -7.41
CA VAL A 277 22.70 0.52 -7.65
C VAL A 277 23.15 0.13 -9.06
N LEU A 278 22.83 -1.09 -9.51
CA LEU A 278 23.14 -1.55 -10.87
C LEU A 278 22.48 -0.65 -11.92
N ALA A 279 21.24 -0.23 -11.69
CA ALA A 279 20.54 0.70 -12.56
C ALA A 279 21.16 2.09 -12.62
N LEU A 280 21.55 2.64 -11.46
CA LEU A 280 22.24 3.93 -11.37
C LEU A 280 23.58 3.88 -12.10
N ILE A 281 24.37 2.83 -11.88
CA ILE A 281 25.65 2.62 -12.57
C ILE A 281 25.41 2.54 -14.08
N ASN A 282 24.41 1.78 -14.53
CA ASN A 282 24.09 1.67 -15.96
C ASN A 282 23.76 3.04 -16.58
N LYS A 283 22.98 3.87 -15.89
CA LYS A 283 22.63 5.22 -16.32
C LYS A 283 23.85 6.14 -16.38
N PHE A 284 24.58 6.23 -15.27
CA PHE A 284 25.69 7.18 -15.13
C PHE A 284 26.88 6.81 -16.01
N ALA A 285 27.19 5.53 -16.12
CA ALA A 285 28.31 5.05 -16.92
C ALA A 285 27.97 4.87 -18.42
N ARG A 286 26.71 5.15 -18.84
CA ARG A 286 26.20 4.91 -20.21
C ARG A 286 26.57 3.54 -20.78
N LEU A 287 26.62 2.54 -19.90
CA LEU A 287 26.84 1.16 -20.30
C LEU A 287 25.53 0.73 -20.96
N HIS A 288 25.51 0.50 -22.28
CA HIS A 288 24.29 0.10 -23.00
C HIS A 288 23.94 -1.38 -22.72
N LEU A 289 24.01 -1.82 -21.46
CA LEU A 289 23.83 -3.21 -21.04
C LEU A 289 22.36 -3.56 -20.79
N LEU A 290 21.50 -2.57 -20.53
CA LEU A 290 20.07 -2.76 -20.33
C LEU A 290 19.30 -2.55 -21.65
N SER A 291 18.34 -3.42 -21.90
CA SER A 291 17.34 -3.22 -22.97
C SER A 291 16.45 -2.01 -22.65
N ARG A 292 15.79 -1.40 -23.65
CA ARG A 292 14.83 -0.30 -23.45
C ARG A 292 13.71 -0.67 -22.47
N MET A 293 13.25 -1.93 -22.51
CA MET A 293 12.29 -2.44 -21.54
C MET A 293 12.88 -2.46 -20.14
N ALA A 294 14.06 -3.05 -19.98
CA ALA A 294 14.73 -3.12 -18.68
C ALA A 294 14.99 -1.72 -18.13
N GLU A 295 15.48 -0.79 -18.97
CA GLU A 295 15.72 0.60 -18.60
C GLU A 295 14.43 1.31 -18.14
N ARG A 296 13.33 1.20 -18.91
CA ARG A 296 12.06 1.85 -18.56
C ARG A 296 11.44 1.25 -17.28
N VAL A 297 11.39 -0.07 -17.18
CA VAL A 297 10.93 -0.81 -15.99
C VAL A 297 11.71 -0.36 -14.76
N THR A 298 13.03 -0.34 -14.90
CA THR A 298 13.96 0.07 -13.86
C THR A 298 13.71 1.52 -13.44
N PHE A 299 13.67 2.48 -14.35
CA PHE A 299 13.47 3.91 -14.01
C PHE A 299 12.12 4.24 -13.41
N VAL A 300 11.09 3.48 -13.73
CA VAL A 300 9.74 3.73 -13.24
C VAL A 300 9.51 3.07 -11.88
N LEU A 301 9.98 1.83 -11.69
CA LEU A 301 9.79 1.09 -10.43
C LEU A 301 10.72 1.53 -9.31
N ILE A 302 11.95 1.88 -9.66
CA ILE A 302 13.00 2.15 -8.68
C ILE A 302 12.62 3.23 -7.67
N PRO A 303 12.16 4.43 -8.06
CA PRO A 303 12.03 5.50 -7.09
C PRO A 303 10.98 5.20 -6.00
N PRO A 304 9.77 4.69 -6.34
CA PRO A 304 8.82 4.22 -5.33
C PRO A 304 9.37 3.10 -4.45
N LEU A 305 10.04 2.09 -5.04
CA LEU A 305 10.62 0.99 -4.26
C LEU A 305 11.72 1.49 -3.31
N ALA A 306 12.60 2.37 -3.79
CA ALA A 306 13.67 2.94 -2.99
C ALA A 306 13.11 3.70 -1.78
N LEU A 307 12.02 4.45 -1.93
CA LEU A 307 11.34 5.07 -0.79
C LEU A 307 10.75 4.04 0.17
N ILE A 308 10.01 3.05 -0.34
CA ILE A 308 9.41 2.00 0.49
C ILE A 308 10.52 1.33 1.32
N PHE A 309 11.64 0.95 0.69
CA PHE A 309 12.74 0.29 1.38
C PHE A 309 13.54 1.20 2.29
N LEU A 310 13.69 2.48 1.96
CA LEU A 310 14.33 3.45 2.84
C LEU A 310 13.54 3.58 4.15
N VAL A 311 12.22 3.70 4.04
CA VAL A 311 11.34 3.82 5.22
C VAL A 311 11.24 2.48 5.97
N LEU A 312 10.89 1.41 5.26
CA LEU A 312 10.65 0.12 5.87
C LEU A 312 11.94 -0.51 6.42
N GLY A 313 13.06 -0.35 5.71
CA GLY A 313 14.37 -0.83 6.15
C GLY A 313 14.87 -0.13 7.41
N THR A 314 14.71 1.19 7.53
CA THR A 314 15.11 1.92 8.74
C THR A 314 14.21 1.59 9.94
N ILE A 315 12.92 1.34 9.71
CA ILE A 315 11.98 0.87 10.76
C ILE A 315 12.37 -0.53 11.24
N PHE A 316 12.63 -1.48 10.33
CA PHE A 316 12.94 -2.85 10.72
C PHE A 316 14.31 -3.02 11.38
N LEU A 317 15.29 -2.20 10.99
CA LEU A 317 16.59 -2.15 11.63
C LEU A 317 16.56 -1.43 12.99
N GLY A 318 15.41 -0.87 13.40
CA GLY A 318 15.25 -0.11 14.64
C GLY A 318 16.02 1.22 14.64
N ILE A 319 16.45 1.70 13.48
CA ILE A 319 17.19 2.95 13.32
C ILE A 319 16.24 4.14 13.39
N ALA A 320 15.03 3.99 12.83
CA ALA A 320 14.01 5.02 12.79
C ALA A 320 12.68 4.50 13.37
N THR A 321 11.98 5.36 14.09
CA THR A 321 10.58 5.14 14.45
C THR A 321 9.67 5.23 13.22
N PRO A 322 8.43 4.70 13.27
CA PRO A 322 7.48 4.86 12.17
C PRO A 322 7.24 6.32 11.76
N THR A 323 7.34 7.25 12.71
CA THR A 323 7.15 8.68 12.48
C THR A 323 8.34 9.29 11.75
N GLU A 324 9.57 8.96 12.15
CA GLU A 324 10.79 9.36 11.43
C GLU A 324 10.83 8.73 10.03
N GLY A 325 10.47 7.45 9.92
CA GLY A 325 10.32 6.73 8.65
C GLY A 325 9.31 7.42 7.74
N GLY A 326 8.11 7.72 8.26
CA GLY A 326 7.08 8.46 7.53
C GLY A 326 7.57 9.83 7.06
N ALA A 327 8.24 10.60 7.93
CA ALA A 327 8.78 11.91 7.58
C ALA A 327 9.83 11.83 6.46
N MET A 328 10.75 10.86 6.54
CA MET A 328 11.72 10.59 5.46
C MET A 328 11.01 10.20 4.15
N GLY A 329 9.97 9.38 4.22
CA GLY A 329 9.14 9.01 3.07
C GLY A 329 8.44 10.20 2.43
N ALA A 330 7.81 11.07 3.24
CA ALA A 330 7.14 12.29 2.79
C ALA A 330 8.11 13.26 2.09
N VAL A 331 9.29 13.50 2.68
CA VAL A 331 10.34 14.32 2.07
C VAL A 331 10.85 13.67 0.78
N GLY A 332 11.08 12.36 0.79
CA GLY A 332 11.48 11.62 -0.38
C GLY A 332 10.48 11.72 -1.53
N ALA A 333 9.17 11.61 -1.24
CA ALA A 333 8.12 11.75 -2.23
C ALA A 333 8.07 13.15 -2.84
N LEU A 334 8.27 14.19 -2.02
CA LEU A 334 8.40 15.57 -2.50
C LEU A 334 9.60 15.74 -3.42
N VAL A 335 10.78 15.28 -2.99
CA VAL A 335 12.01 15.36 -3.80
C VAL A 335 11.82 14.67 -5.14
N MET A 336 11.19 13.49 -5.16
CA MET A 336 10.92 12.78 -6.41
C MET A 336 9.90 13.50 -7.30
N ALA A 337 8.83 14.04 -6.72
CA ALA A 337 7.83 14.80 -7.48
C ALA A 337 8.43 16.08 -8.09
N VAL A 338 9.33 16.76 -7.38
CA VAL A 338 10.08 17.91 -7.89
C VAL A 338 11.06 17.50 -8.98
N ALA A 339 11.86 16.46 -8.75
CA ALA A 339 12.86 15.97 -9.71
C ALA A 339 12.23 15.50 -11.04
N ARG A 340 10.97 15.06 -11.01
CA ARG A 340 10.20 14.69 -12.20
C ARG A 340 9.40 15.84 -12.82
N HIS A 341 9.49 17.06 -12.27
CA HIS A 341 8.69 18.22 -12.68
C HIS A 341 7.18 17.97 -12.64
N ARG A 342 6.72 17.12 -11.70
CA ARG A 342 5.30 16.76 -11.54
C ARG A 342 4.67 17.37 -10.28
N LEU A 343 5.42 18.12 -9.49
CA LEU A 343 4.90 18.85 -8.34
C LEU A 343 4.36 20.23 -8.78
N SER A 344 3.08 20.48 -8.51
CA SER A 344 2.46 21.79 -8.65
C SER A 344 1.91 22.28 -7.30
N TRP A 345 1.72 23.59 -7.17
CA TRP A 345 1.13 24.16 -5.94
C TRP A 345 -0.30 23.64 -5.70
N SER A 346 -1.07 23.43 -6.77
CA SER A 346 -2.41 22.85 -6.68
C SER A 346 -2.38 21.40 -6.18
N LEU A 347 -1.46 20.58 -6.71
CA LEU A 347 -1.28 19.19 -6.26
C LEU A 347 -0.87 19.15 -4.78
N LEU A 348 0.11 19.98 -4.39
CA LEU A 348 0.59 20.04 -3.01
C LEU A 348 -0.53 20.43 -2.04
N ARG A 349 -1.29 21.50 -2.35
CA ARG A 349 -2.42 21.93 -1.53
C ARG A 349 -3.48 20.85 -1.41
N GLN A 350 -3.85 20.21 -2.52
CA GLN A 350 -4.83 19.13 -2.49
C GLN A 350 -4.33 17.91 -1.71
N ALA A 351 -3.04 17.56 -1.82
CA ALA A 351 -2.44 16.47 -1.06
C ALA A 351 -2.47 16.78 0.44
N MET A 352 -2.13 18.01 0.85
CA MET A 352 -2.24 18.45 2.25
C MET A 352 -3.69 18.42 2.75
N ASP A 353 -4.65 18.98 1.99
CA ASP A 353 -6.07 18.99 2.38
C ASP A 353 -6.62 17.56 2.53
N THR A 354 -6.26 16.66 1.61
CA THR A 354 -6.70 15.26 1.67
C THR A 354 -6.02 14.52 2.82
N THR A 355 -4.72 14.76 3.05
CA THR A 355 -3.98 14.22 4.19
C THR A 355 -4.62 14.64 5.50
N ALA A 356 -4.94 15.92 5.67
CA ALA A 356 -5.57 16.44 6.87
C ALA A 356 -6.93 15.78 7.10
N LYS A 357 -7.79 15.70 6.07
CA LYS A 357 -9.09 15.02 6.16
C LYS A 357 -8.96 13.54 6.54
N LEU A 358 -8.07 12.81 5.87
CA LEU A 358 -7.86 11.39 6.14
C LEU A 358 -7.28 11.17 7.55
N SER A 359 -6.37 12.03 7.99
CA SER A 359 -5.79 11.93 9.34
C SER A 359 -6.83 12.18 10.43
N CYS A 360 -7.70 13.18 10.27
CA CYS A 360 -8.81 13.44 11.21
C CYS A 360 -9.89 12.35 11.24
N PHE A 361 -9.93 11.45 10.24
CA PHE A 361 -10.82 10.29 10.29
C PHE A 361 -10.22 9.12 11.08
N VAL A 362 -8.90 9.09 11.23
CA VAL A 362 -8.17 8.01 11.88
C VAL A 362 -7.82 8.36 13.33
N VAL A 363 -7.48 9.64 13.57
CA VAL A 363 -7.03 10.25 14.83
C VAL A 363 -8.12 11.17 15.33
#